data_AF-A0A362WWJ0-F1
#
_entry.id   AF-A0A362WWJ0-F1
#
_cell.length_a   1.000
_cell.length_b   1.000
_cell.length_c   1.000
_cell.angle_alpha   90.00
_cell.angle_beta   90.00
_cell.angle_gamma   90.00
#
_symmetry.space_group_name_H-M   'P 1'
#
loop_
_entity.id
_entity.type
_entity.pdbx_description
1 polymer ?
#
loop_
_entity_poly.entity_id
_entity_poly.type
_entity_poly.pdbx_seq_one_letter_code
_entity_poly.pdbx_strand_id
1 'polypeptide(L)'
;MNTIILLFFNLFLITGCNNKTEKKNLEKETVASSKIEIRQEKIIDTIENKDMLNVKAIDTIKPNKIVRTINEYKTNIDNFSKKKADSELITIKDVESVTPTSEEEFDFYYSLTYPDINKQDLYNSITSAILDNAVEDKGIMFFLYLDMAQFIDGEYAEGYHVYVETVVFNNKKKFCAIYKHLSKDSKWILEALYKEVCKGIKRQEGDY
;
A
#
# COMPACT_ATOMS: atom_id res chain seq x y z
N MET A 1 -0.92 -57.86 3.54
CA MET A 1 -1.55 -57.36 2.30
C MET A 1 -1.26 -55.88 2.21
N ASN A 2 -0.31 -55.51 1.35
CA ASN A 2 0.09 -54.13 1.09
C ASN A 2 -0.76 -53.60 -0.06
N THR A 3 -1.52 -52.53 0.17
CA THR A 3 -2.24 -51.83 -0.90
C THR A 3 -1.52 -50.52 -1.18
N ILE A 4 -0.76 -50.52 -2.27
CA ILE A 4 -0.15 -49.34 -2.89
C ILE A 4 -1.26 -48.65 -3.69
N ILE A 5 -1.55 -47.38 -3.39
CA ILE A 5 -2.43 -46.54 -4.22
C ILE A 5 -1.53 -45.57 -4.99
N LEU A 6 -1.52 -45.75 -6.31
CA LEU A 6 -0.78 -44.96 -7.28
C LEU A 6 -1.59 -43.74 -7.75
N LEU A 7 -0.88 -42.62 -7.87
CA LEU A 7 -1.27 -41.30 -8.34
C LEU A 7 -1.89 -41.27 -9.75
N PHE A 8 -2.81 -40.33 -9.97
CA PHE A 8 -3.03 -39.75 -11.30
C PHE A 8 -3.01 -38.21 -11.22
N PHE A 9 -1.89 -37.63 -11.69
CA PHE A 9 -1.78 -36.23 -12.08
C PHE A 9 -2.41 -36.09 -13.47
N ASN A 10 -3.48 -35.29 -13.60
CA ASN A 10 -4.01 -34.92 -14.91
C ASN A 10 -3.31 -33.65 -15.41
N LEU A 11 -2.49 -33.86 -16.44
CA LEU A 11 -1.80 -32.88 -17.26
C LEU A 11 -2.81 -32.29 -18.26
N PHE A 12 -3.08 -30.97 -18.21
CA PHE A 12 -3.85 -30.31 -19.28
C PHE A 12 -2.93 -30.10 -20.49
N LEU A 13 -3.23 -30.83 -21.58
CA LEU A 13 -2.60 -30.65 -22.89
C LEU A 13 -3.33 -29.56 -23.68
N ILE A 14 -2.55 -28.62 -24.21
CA ILE A 14 -2.96 -27.57 -25.14
C ILE A 14 -3.24 -28.19 -26.50
N THR A 15 -4.44 -28.01 -27.04
CA THR A 15 -4.75 -28.28 -28.45
C THR A 15 -4.86 -26.97 -29.21
N GLY A 16 -3.87 -26.70 -30.07
CA GLY A 16 -3.94 -25.68 -31.09
C GLY A 16 -4.66 -26.17 -32.35
N CYS A 17 -5.45 -25.30 -32.98
CA CYS A 17 -5.86 -25.45 -34.37
C CYS A 17 -5.25 -24.32 -35.20
N ASN A 18 -4.49 -24.72 -36.21
CA ASN A 18 -3.90 -23.91 -37.26
C ASN A 18 -4.73 -24.03 -38.55
N ASN A 19 -4.47 -23.11 -39.49
CA ASN A 19 -4.90 -22.97 -40.90
C ASN A 19 -5.71 -21.67 -41.10
N LYS A 20 -5.39 -20.77 -42.04
CA LYS A 20 -4.80 -20.97 -43.37
C LYS A 20 -4.19 -19.66 -43.89
N THR A 21 -3.06 -19.74 -44.57
CA THR A 21 -2.35 -18.62 -45.23
C THR A 21 -2.79 -18.51 -46.70
N GLU A 22 -2.91 -17.29 -47.22
CA GLU A 22 -2.82 -16.99 -48.66
C GLU A 22 -1.84 -15.83 -48.90
N LYS A 23 -1.17 -15.85 -50.05
CA LYS A 23 0.13 -15.22 -50.34
C LYS A 23 0.03 -14.31 -51.57
N LYS A 24 0.90 -13.28 -51.58
CA LYS A 24 1.54 -12.59 -52.74
C LYS A 24 0.67 -11.61 -53.56
N ASN A 25 1.15 -10.49 -54.12
CA ASN A 25 2.47 -9.85 -54.29
C ASN A 25 2.19 -8.38 -54.74
N LEU A 26 3.09 -7.42 -54.50
CA LEU A 26 3.38 -6.35 -55.48
C LEU A 26 4.80 -5.78 -55.28
N GLU A 27 5.40 -5.39 -56.39
CA GLU A 27 6.84 -5.26 -56.69
C GLU A 27 7.54 -3.94 -56.25
N LYS A 28 8.86 -4.11 -56.01
CA LYS A 28 10.08 -3.36 -56.44
C LYS A 28 10.41 -1.88 -56.12
N GLU A 29 11.69 -1.75 -55.70
CA GLU A 29 12.78 -0.80 -56.07
C GLU A 29 12.62 0.70 -55.73
N THR A 30 13.31 1.30 -54.76
CA THR A 30 14.76 1.57 -54.48
C THR A 30 15.18 3.02 -54.77
N VAL A 31 15.88 3.60 -53.80
CA VAL A 31 16.86 4.72 -53.82
C VAL A 31 16.32 6.16 -53.91
N ALA A 32 16.48 6.94 -52.83
CA ALA A 32 17.47 8.02 -52.79
C ALA A 32 17.54 8.70 -51.40
N SER A 33 18.77 8.71 -50.88
CA SER A 33 19.25 9.35 -49.66
C SER A 33 19.05 10.87 -49.68
N SER A 34 18.56 11.43 -48.57
CA SER A 34 19.17 12.57 -47.86
C SER A 34 18.23 13.11 -46.77
N LYS A 35 18.81 13.48 -45.62
CA LYS A 35 18.19 14.19 -44.46
C LYS A 35 17.46 13.36 -43.40
N ILE A 36 18.14 12.41 -42.75
CA ILE A 36 17.74 11.96 -41.41
C ILE A 36 19.00 11.77 -40.56
N GLU A 37 19.62 12.87 -40.13
CA GLU A 37 20.77 12.76 -39.19
C GLU A 37 20.84 13.91 -38.17
N ILE A 38 19.79 14.72 -37.99
CA ILE A 38 19.78 15.84 -37.01
C ILE A 38 18.55 15.80 -36.09
N ARG A 39 17.86 14.65 -35.97
CA ARG A 39 16.65 14.55 -35.13
C ARG A 39 16.63 13.42 -34.10
N GLN A 40 17.67 12.59 -34.03
CA GLN A 40 17.71 11.47 -33.09
C GLN A 40 18.34 11.81 -31.73
N GLU A 41 19.20 12.82 -31.63
CA GLU A 41 19.76 13.23 -30.31
C GLU A 41 18.73 13.92 -29.41
N LYS A 42 17.73 14.62 -29.98
CA LYS A 42 16.72 15.34 -29.17
C LYS A 42 15.60 14.45 -28.61
N ILE A 43 15.50 13.19 -29.06
CA ILE A 43 14.44 12.26 -28.65
C ILE A 43 14.88 11.44 -27.43
N ILE A 44 16.17 11.16 -27.28
CA ILE A 44 16.69 10.34 -26.16
C ILE A 44 16.58 11.13 -24.83
N ASP A 45 16.92 12.43 -24.83
CA ASP A 45 16.76 13.30 -23.63
C ASP A 45 15.29 13.52 -23.22
N THR A 46 14.34 13.27 -24.12
CA THR A 46 12.90 13.42 -23.83
C THR A 46 12.28 12.14 -23.29
N ILE A 47 12.92 10.98 -23.50
CA ILE A 47 12.40 9.68 -23.03
C ILE A 47 12.89 9.37 -21.61
N GLU A 48 14.09 9.78 -21.20
CA GLU A 48 14.56 9.59 -19.82
C GLU A 48 13.83 10.46 -18.78
N ASN A 49 13.16 11.54 -19.19
CA ASN A 49 12.40 12.41 -18.28
C ASN A 49 10.92 12.04 -18.12
N LYS A 50 10.42 11.03 -18.84
CA LYS A 50 8.98 10.68 -18.81
C LYS A 50 8.62 9.66 -17.72
N ASP A 51 9.59 8.97 -17.16
CA ASP A 51 9.42 8.05 -16.02
C ASP A 51 9.55 8.74 -14.63
N MET A 52 9.67 10.07 -14.58
CA MET A 52 9.73 10.86 -13.34
C MET A 52 8.41 11.58 -12.97
N LEU A 53 7.31 11.30 -13.66
CA LEU A 53 6.01 11.93 -13.40
C LEU A 53 5.05 11.00 -12.65
N ASN A 54 5.49 10.50 -11.50
CA ASN A 54 4.58 10.13 -10.40
C ASN A 54 5.30 10.23 -9.05
N VAL A 55 6.13 11.25 -8.88
CA VAL A 55 6.62 11.61 -7.55
C VAL A 55 5.43 12.19 -6.80
N LYS A 56 4.71 11.34 -6.05
CA LYS A 56 3.83 11.81 -4.99
C LYS A 56 4.64 12.83 -4.19
N ALA A 57 4.14 14.06 -4.10
CA ALA A 57 4.77 15.08 -3.30
C ALA A 57 5.05 14.48 -1.92
N ILE A 58 6.32 14.50 -1.50
CA ILE A 58 6.69 13.98 -0.19
C ILE A 58 6.16 15.01 0.80
N ASP A 59 4.93 14.80 1.26
CA ASP A 59 4.41 15.53 2.40
C ASP A 59 5.17 15.06 3.63
N THR A 60 6.06 15.92 4.10
CA THR A 60 6.93 15.69 5.27
C THR A 60 6.33 16.31 6.52
N ILE A 61 5.17 16.95 6.42
CA ILE A 61 4.56 17.68 7.53
C ILE A 61 3.87 16.68 8.45
N LYS A 62 4.14 16.78 9.76
CA LYS A 62 3.36 16.06 10.76
C LYS A 62 1.89 16.43 10.62
N PRO A 63 0.98 15.46 10.40
CA PRO A 63 -0.45 15.75 10.34
C PRO A 63 -0.93 16.44 11.61
N ASN A 64 -1.96 17.28 11.46
CA ASN A 64 -2.68 17.82 12.61
C ASN A 64 -3.19 16.65 13.47
N LYS A 65 -3.05 16.80 14.79
CA LYS A 65 -3.55 15.80 15.73
C LYS A 65 -5.07 15.64 15.54
N ILE A 66 -5.53 14.40 15.36
CA ILE A 66 -6.94 14.07 15.45
C ILE A 66 -7.32 14.14 16.93
N VAL A 67 -8.29 15.00 17.27
CA VAL A 67 -8.80 15.14 18.63
C VAL A 67 -10.26 14.75 18.61
N ARG A 68 -10.57 13.66 19.28
CA ARG A 68 -11.93 13.14 19.46
C ARG A 68 -12.01 12.37 20.77
N THR A 69 -13.21 12.28 21.31
CA THR A 69 -13.55 11.45 22.46
C THR A 69 -13.76 10.00 22.04
N ILE A 70 -13.68 9.07 22.98
CA ILE A 70 -13.97 7.66 22.72
C ILE A 70 -15.40 7.43 22.19
N ASN A 71 -16.37 8.26 22.59
CA ASN A 71 -17.75 8.14 22.11
C ASN A 71 -17.90 8.59 20.65
N GLU A 72 -17.18 9.63 20.25
CA GLU A 72 -17.11 10.05 18.85
C GLU A 72 -16.41 8.98 18.00
N TYR A 73 -15.34 8.36 18.52
CA TYR A 73 -14.67 7.25 17.84
C TYR A 73 -15.60 6.04 17.62
N LYS A 74 -16.32 5.62 18.66
CA LYS A 74 -17.34 4.55 18.57
C LYS A 74 -18.43 4.90 17.54
N THR A 75 -18.91 6.14 17.56
CA THR A 75 -19.88 6.63 16.57
C THR A 75 -19.34 6.57 15.15
N ASN A 76 -18.06 6.88 14.93
CA ASN A 76 -17.43 6.77 13.63
C ASN A 76 -17.36 5.31 13.15
N ILE A 77 -17.04 4.37 14.04
CA ILE A 77 -17.07 2.93 13.75
C ILE A 77 -18.47 2.47 13.36
N ASP A 78 -19.50 2.89 14.09
CA ASP A 78 -20.90 2.57 13.77
C ASP A 78 -21.31 3.14 12.40
N ASN A 79 -20.90 4.38 12.11
CA ASN A 79 -21.18 5.02 10.82
C ASN A 79 -20.44 4.32 9.67
N PHE A 80 -19.17 3.93 9.87
CA PHE A 80 -18.41 3.13 8.91
C PHE A 80 -19.10 1.79 8.64
N SER A 81 -19.56 1.11 9.70
CA SER A 81 -20.30 -0.15 9.59
C SER A 81 -21.60 0.01 8.79
N LYS A 82 -22.38 1.08 9.06
CA LYS A 82 -23.61 1.37 8.32
C LYS A 82 -23.34 1.63 6.85
N LYS A 83 -22.37 2.51 6.54
CA LYS A 83 -21.96 2.77 5.15
C LYS A 83 -21.59 1.49 4.42
N LYS A 84 -20.85 0.59 5.07
CA LYS A 84 -20.50 -0.71 4.48
C LYS A 84 -21.73 -1.58 4.23
N ALA A 85 -22.64 -1.68 5.19
CA ALA A 85 -23.88 -2.45 5.04
C ALA A 85 -24.77 -1.90 3.91
N ASP A 86 -24.84 -0.57 3.79
CA ASP A 86 -25.64 0.13 2.78
C ASP A 86 -24.92 0.24 1.43
N SER A 87 -23.71 -0.35 1.30
CA SER A 87 -22.85 -0.27 0.11
C SER A 87 -22.56 1.18 -0.34
N GLU A 88 -22.51 2.10 0.61
CA GLU A 88 -22.11 3.49 0.38
C GLU A 88 -20.61 3.60 0.13
N LEU A 89 -20.20 4.67 -0.56
CA LEU A 89 -18.79 4.97 -0.79
C LEU A 89 -18.09 5.29 0.54
N ILE A 90 -17.12 4.44 0.91
CA ILE A 90 -16.18 4.72 2.00
C ILE A 90 -15.12 5.71 1.51
N THR A 91 -15.14 6.91 2.06
CA THR A 91 -14.16 7.96 1.76
C THR A 91 -12.91 7.79 2.61
N ILE A 92 -11.84 8.48 2.25
CA ILE A 92 -10.63 8.46 3.08
C ILE A 92 -10.85 9.05 4.47
N LYS A 93 -11.72 10.05 4.58
CA LYS A 93 -12.06 10.66 5.87
C LYS A 93 -12.80 9.67 6.77
N ASP A 94 -13.59 8.77 6.18
CA ASP A 94 -14.21 7.68 6.94
C ASP A 94 -13.13 6.75 7.52
N VAL A 95 -12.11 6.38 6.73
CA VAL A 95 -11.00 5.53 7.20
C VAL A 95 -10.15 6.23 8.28
N GLU A 96 -9.76 7.49 8.06
CA GLU A 96 -9.06 8.31 9.06
C GLU A 96 -9.89 8.43 10.37
N SER A 97 -11.23 8.48 10.26
CA SER A 97 -12.13 8.59 11.41
C SER A 97 -12.25 7.31 12.26
N VAL A 98 -11.90 6.16 11.70
CA VAL A 98 -11.91 4.85 12.39
C VAL A 98 -10.52 4.29 12.67
N THR A 99 -9.45 4.97 12.24
CA THR A 99 -8.07 4.58 12.56
C THR A 99 -7.72 5.01 13.99
N PRO A 100 -7.33 4.12 14.91
CA PRO A 100 -6.96 4.48 16.28
C PRO A 100 -5.81 5.48 16.36
N THR A 101 -5.93 6.46 17.25
CA THR A 101 -4.92 7.51 17.52
C THR A 101 -4.59 7.67 19.01
N SER A 102 -5.19 6.84 19.86
CA SER A 102 -4.90 6.74 21.28
C SER A 102 -5.07 5.30 21.75
N GLU A 103 -4.52 4.98 22.92
CA GLU A 103 -4.61 3.65 23.53
C GLU A 103 -6.07 3.24 23.76
N GLU A 104 -6.91 4.14 24.29
CA GLU A 104 -8.34 3.86 24.52
C GLU A 104 -9.11 3.53 23.21
N GLU A 105 -8.76 4.21 22.11
CA GLU A 105 -9.33 3.89 20.79
C GLU A 105 -8.83 2.55 20.27
N PHE A 106 -7.54 2.26 20.46
CA PHE A 106 -6.94 1.01 20.01
C PHE A 106 -7.52 -0.19 20.77
N ASP A 107 -7.70 -0.08 22.09
CA ASP A 107 -8.34 -1.10 22.92
C ASP A 107 -9.76 -1.40 22.45
N PHE A 108 -10.54 -0.36 22.15
CA PHE A 108 -11.89 -0.55 21.63
C PHE A 108 -11.88 -1.22 20.24
N TYR A 109 -11.04 -0.73 19.33
CA TYR A 109 -10.88 -1.30 18.00
C TYR A 109 -10.47 -2.78 18.05
N TYR A 110 -9.47 -3.11 18.88
CA TYR A 110 -8.99 -4.48 19.03
C TYR A 110 -10.02 -5.37 19.73
N SER A 111 -10.86 -4.82 20.62
CA SER A 111 -11.96 -5.55 21.24
C SER A 111 -13.02 -6.05 20.24
N LEU A 112 -13.02 -5.54 19.01
CA LEU A 112 -13.89 -6.05 17.94
C LEU A 112 -13.49 -7.48 17.47
N THR A 113 -12.32 -7.98 17.89
CA THR A 113 -11.85 -9.36 17.61
C THR A 113 -12.46 -10.43 18.52
N TYR A 114 -13.15 -10.02 19.60
CA TYR A 114 -13.83 -10.95 20.52
C TYR A 114 -15.04 -11.63 19.85
N PRO A 115 -15.54 -12.79 20.34
CA PRO A 115 -16.19 -13.86 19.55
C PRO A 115 -17.61 -13.60 18.99
N ASP A 116 -17.92 -12.36 18.61
CA ASP A 116 -19.08 -11.99 17.82
C ASP A 116 -18.67 -11.86 16.35
N ILE A 117 -19.20 -12.74 15.49
CA ILE A 117 -18.83 -12.81 14.07
C ILE A 117 -19.03 -11.47 13.33
N ASN A 118 -20.07 -10.72 13.68
CA ASN A 118 -20.33 -9.42 13.05
C ASN A 118 -19.27 -8.39 13.44
N LYS A 119 -18.74 -8.47 14.67
CA LYS A 119 -17.65 -7.59 15.13
C LYS A 119 -16.33 -7.97 14.49
N GLN A 120 -16.06 -9.27 14.31
CA GLN A 120 -14.87 -9.73 13.61
C GLN A 120 -14.86 -9.27 12.14
N ASP A 121 -15.99 -9.34 11.44
CA ASP A 121 -16.11 -8.85 10.06
C ASP A 121 -15.91 -7.34 9.97
N LEU A 122 -16.44 -6.58 10.94
CA LEU A 122 -16.21 -5.14 11.04
C LEU A 122 -14.73 -4.82 11.30
N TYR A 123 -14.10 -5.51 12.24
CA TYR A 123 -12.66 -5.39 12.52
C TYR A 123 -11.83 -5.64 11.26
N ASN A 124 -12.06 -6.76 10.58
CA ASN A 124 -11.35 -7.12 9.34
C ASN A 124 -11.53 -6.02 8.28
N SER A 125 -12.75 -5.48 8.17
CA SER A 125 -13.08 -4.42 7.22
C SER A 125 -12.32 -3.11 7.50
N ILE A 126 -12.27 -2.70 8.77
CA ILE A 126 -11.52 -1.52 9.18
C ILE A 126 -10.01 -1.75 8.95
N THR A 127 -9.50 -2.91 9.37
CA THR A 127 -8.08 -3.28 9.22
C THR A 127 -7.64 -3.22 7.76
N SER A 128 -8.39 -3.85 6.85
CA SER A 128 -8.10 -3.83 5.41
C SER A 128 -8.16 -2.42 4.86
N ALA A 129 -9.16 -1.63 5.22
CA ALA A 129 -9.27 -0.24 4.75
C ALA A 129 -8.09 0.61 5.23
N ILE A 130 -7.65 0.46 6.48
CA ILE A 130 -6.48 1.13 7.02
C ILE A 130 -5.24 0.74 6.21
N LEU A 131 -5.01 -0.56 6.04
CA LEU A 131 -3.83 -1.09 5.35
C LEU A 131 -3.78 -0.64 3.88
N ASP A 132 -4.87 -0.79 3.14
CA ASP A 132 -4.94 -0.44 1.72
C ASP A 132 -4.62 1.05 1.52
N ASN A 133 -5.19 1.93 2.36
CA ASN A 133 -4.93 3.36 2.27
C ASN A 133 -3.51 3.74 2.74
N ALA A 134 -2.92 3.00 3.68
CA ALA A 134 -1.54 3.22 4.13
C ALA A 134 -0.52 2.78 3.05
N VAL A 135 -0.73 1.61 2.44
CA VAL A 135 0.08 1.11 1.31
C VAL A 135 0.07 2.12 0.16
N GLU A 136 -1.12 2.63 -0.17
CA GLU A 136 -1.32 3.60 -1.23
C GLU A 136 -1.05 5.04 -0.80
N ASP A 137 -0.52 5.30 0.41
CA ASP A 137 -0.24 6.63 0.95
C ASP A 137 -1.34 7.66 0.63
N LYS A 138 -2.58 7.29 0.90
CA LYS A 138 -3.72 8.17 0.68
C LYS A 138 -3.97 8.99 1.96
N GLY A 139 -4.29 10.28 1.79
CA GLY A 139 -4.57 11.16 2.93
C GLY A 139 -3.41 11.18 3.93
N ILE A 140 -3.72 11.05 5.22
CA ILE A 140 -2.71 10.93 6.29
C ILE A 140 -2.47 9.48 6.74
N MET A 141 -3.00 8.50 6.01
CA MET A 141 -3.07 7.10 6.45
C MET A 141 -1.70 6.45 6.61
N PHE A 142 -0.73 6.80 5.78
CA PHE A 142 0.64 6.31 5.95
C PHE A 142 1.24 6.74 7.30
N PHE A 143 1.03 8.01 7.70
CA PHE A 143 1.46 8.49 9.01
C PHE A 143 0.69 7.79 10.13
N LEU A 144 -0.64 7.73 10.04
CA LEU A 144 -1.48 7.13 11.09
C LEU A 144 -1.15 5.64 11.31
N TYR A 145 -0.96 4.88 10.23
CA TYR A 145 -0.63 3.46 10.31
C TYR A 145 0.72 3.23 11.01
N LEU A 146 1.75 4.01 10.66
CA LEU A 146 3.06 3.91 11.31
C LEU A 146 3.02 4.39 12.76
N ASP A 147 2.26 5.43 13.05
CA ASP A 147 2.15 5.97 14.40
C ASP A 147 1.27 5.09 15.30
N MET A 148 0.44 4.22 14.75
CA MET A 148 -0.32 3.22 15.49
C MET A 148 0.58 2.17 16.16
N ALA A 149 1.84 2.01 15.72
CA ALA A 149 2.80 1.08 16.31
C ALA A 149 2.89 1.19 17.83
N GLN A 150 2.79 2.39 18.40
CA GLN A 150 2.86 2.63 19.84
C GLN A 150 1.82 1.88 20.69
N PHE A 151 0.70 1.45 20.09
CA PHE A 151 -0.38 0.77 20.82
C PHE A 151 -0.35 -0.76 20.64
N ILE A 152 0.53 -1.26 19.76
CA ILE A 152 0.48 -2.63 19.30
C ILE A 152 1.17 -3.57 20.29
N ASP A 153 0.43 -4.57 20.74
CA ASP A 153 0.90 -5.64 21.62
C ASP A 153 0.29 -7.00 21.21
N GLY A 154 0.83 -8.10 21.75
CA GLY A 154 0.27 -9.45 21.62
C GLY A 154 0.13 -9.94 20.18
N GLU A 155 -1.00 -10.62 19.87
CA GLU A 155 -1.26 -11.22 18.56
C GLU A 155 -1.41 -10.20 17.43
N TYR A 156 -1.86 -8.98 17.73
CA TYR A 156 -1.92 -7.91 16.73
C TYR A 156 -0.52 -7.55 16.20
N ALA A 157 0.50 -7.64 17.06
CA ALA A 157 1.87 -7.34 16.70
C ALA A 157 2.38 -8.24 15.56
N GLU A 158 2.05 -9.53 15.59
CA GLU A 158 2.48 -10.46 14.53
C GLU A 158 1.92 -10.06 13.17
N GLY A 159 0.61 -9.77 13.09
CA GLY A 159 -0.03 -9.30 11.87
C GLY A 159 0.55 -7.96 11.40
N TYR A 160 0.70 -7.00 12.30
CA TYR A 160 1.24 -5.67 11.98
C TYR A 160 2.67 -5.73 11.43
N HIS A 161 3.54 -6.53 12.05
CA HIS A 161 4.95 -6.65 11.64
C HIS A 161 5.09 -7.20 10.21
N VAL A 162 4.21 -8.12 9.80
CA VAL A 162 4.22 -8.64 8.43
C VAL A 162 3.86 -7.56 7.41
N TYR A 163 2.89 -6.69 7.72
CA TYR A 163 2.40 -5.69 6.77
C TYR A 163 3.18 -4.38 6.79
N VAL A 164 3.76 -3.99 7.94
CA VAL A 164 4.47 -2.71 8.07
C VAL A 164 5.68 -2.61 7.14
N GLU A 165 6.38 -3.72 6.91
CA GLU A 165 7.45 -3.76 5.92
C GLU A 165 6.92 -3.39 4.54
N THR A 166 5.85 -4.05 4.08
CA THR A 166 5.25 -3.77 2.77
C THR A 166 4.82 -2.30 2.63
N VAL A 167 4.14 -1.77 3.65
CA VAL A 167 3.71 -0.35 3.70
C VAL A 167 4.91 0.59 3.57
N VAL A 168 5.99 0.32 4.31
CA VAL A 168 7.22 1.11 4.29
C VAL A 168 7.99 0.98 2.97
N PHE A 169 8.14 -0.24 2.44
CA PHE A 169 8.87 -0.50 1.20
C PHE A 169 8.22 0.18 -0.02
N ASN A 170 6.89 0.35 -0.01
CA ASN A 170 6.18 1.11 -1.05
C ASN A 170 6.34 2.63 -0.93
N ASN A 171 6.68 3.14 0.26
CA ASN A 171 6.71 4.57 0.58
C ASN A 171 8.05 5.02 1.21
N LYS A 172 9.17 4.37 0.85
CA LYS A 172 10.48 4.52 1.52
C LYS A 172 10.90 5.96 1.77
N LYS A 173 10.87 6.80 0.73
CA LYS A 173 11.32 8.21 0.85
C LYS A 173 10.49 8.98 1.88
N LYS A 174 9.17 8.74 1.89
CA LYS A 174 8.25 9.36 2.85
C LYS A 174 8.48 8.80 4.26
N PHE A 175 8.64 7.48 4.40
CA PHE A 175 8.98 6.85 5.69
C PHE A 175 10.17 7.54 6.35
N CYS A 176 11.27 7.68 5.60
CA CYS A 176 12.50 8.27 6.12
C CYS A 176 12.33 9.74 6.52
N ALA A 177 11.48 10.48 5.81
CA ALA A 177 11.22 11.88 6.11
C ALA A 177 10.28 12.07 7.30
N ILE A 178 9.24 11.25 7.44
CA ILE A 178 8.24 11.40 8.51
C ILE A 178 8.63 10.68 9.81
N TYR A 179 9.61 9.78 9.79
CA TYR A 179 10.04 9.02 10.97
C TYR A 179 10.33 9.92 12.18
N LYS A 180 10.94 11.10 11.97
CA LYS A 180 11.22 12.08 13.04
C LYS A 180 9.96 12.59 13.75
N HIS A 181 8.81 12.57 13.06
CA HIS A 181 7.53 13.09 13.53
C HIS A 181 6.64 12.08 14.25
N LEU A 182 6.96 10.79 14.14
CA LEU A 182 6.30 9.71 14.86
C LEU A 182 6.46 9.86 16.37
N SER A 183 5.55 9.26 17.13
CA SER A 183 5.62 9.14 18.58
C SER A 183 6.93 8.48 19.02
N LYS A 184 7.31 8.69 20.27
CA LYS A 184 8.54 8.11 20.82
C LYS A 184 8.51 6.58 20.73
N ASP A 185 7.38 5.98 21.07
CA ASP A 185 7.23 4.53 21.15
C ASP A 185 7.12 3.91 19.76
N SER A 186 6.40 4.55 18.84
CA SER A 186 6.38 4.13 17.42
C SER A 186 7.77 4.18 16.80
N LYS A 187 8.56 5.21 17.10
CA LYS A 187 9.97 5.28 16.64
C LYS A 187 10.79 4.12 17.19
N TRP A 188 10.65 3.82 18.48
CA TRP A 188 11.39 2.73 19.12
C TRP A 188 11.06 1.38 18.48
N ILE A 189 9.76 1.08 18.26
CA ILE A 189 9.31 -0.15 17.61
C ILE A 189 9.82 -0.25 16.16
N LEU A 190 9.81 0.86 15.42
CA LEU A 190 10.18 0.90 14.00
C LEU A 190 11.68 1.16 13.75
N GLU A 191 12.51 1.24 14.79
CA GLU A 191 13.92 1.66 14.66
C GLU A 191 14.73 0.72 13.77
N ALA A 192 14.54 -0.61 13.92
CA ALA A 192 15.25 -1.59 13.11
C ALA A 192 14.91 -1.43 11.62
N LEU A 193 13.62 -1.35 11.29
CA LEU A 193 13.13 -1.15 9.93
C LEU A 193 13.59 0.19 9.36
N TYR A 194 13.62 1.26 10.16
CA TYR A 194 14.15 2.56 9.77
C TYR A 194 15.64 2.48 9.39
N LYS A 195 16.47 1.85 10.22
CA LYS A 195 17.91 1.69 9.95
C LYS A 195 18.16 0.89 8.67
N GLU A 196 17.34 -0.12 8.40
CA GLU A 196 17.42 -0.92 7.19
C GLU A 196 17.00 -0.12 5.94
N VAL A 197 15.77 0.41 5.94
CA VAL A 197 15.14 1.01 4.77
C VAL A 197 15.74 2.36 4.41
N CYS A 198 16.16 3.15 5.40
CA CYS A 198 16.67 4.50 5.18
C CYS A 198 18.19 4.57 5.00
N LYS A 199 18.88 3.43 4.99
CA LYS A 199 20.32 3.37 4.74
C LYS A 199 20.65 3.95 3.36
N GLY A 200 21.57 4.92 3.33
CA GLY A 200 22.06 5.52 2.08
C GLY A 200 21.13 6.56 1.44
N ILE A 201 19.96 6.85 2.02
CA ILE A 201 19.11 7.96 1.58
C ILE A 201 19.69 9.25 2.17
N LYS A 202 20.17 10.15 1.30
CA LYS A 202 20.69 11.46 1.71
C LYS A 202 19.56 12.29 2.33
N ARG A 203 19.71 12.66 3.60
CA ARG A 203 18.82 13.57 4.34
C ARG A 203 18.90 14.97 3.71
N GLN A 204 17.78 15.67 3.61
CA GLN A 204 17.80 17.08 3.23
C GLN A 204 17.95 17.93 4.51
N GLU A 205 18.77 18.98 4.47
CA GLU A 205 18.98 19.90 5.59
C GLU A 205 17.63 20.50 6.03
N GLY A 206 17.15 20.11 7.21
CA GLY A 206 15.76 20.28 7.67
C GLY A 206 15.22 19.05 8.42
N ASP A 207 15.98 17.95 8.39
CA ASP A 207 15.70 16.70 9.10
C ASP A 207 16.26 16.60 10.54
N TYR A 208 16.80 17.69 11.08
CA TYR A 208 17.33 17.80 12.45
C TYR A 208 16.45 18.66 13.35
#